data_AF-L0JSR7-F1
#
_entry.id   AF-L0JSR7-F1
#
_cell.length_a   1.000
_cell.length_b   1.000
_cell.length_c   1.000
_cell.angle_alpha   90.00
_cell.angle_beta   90.00
_cell.angle_gamma   90.00
#
_symmetry.space_group_name_H-M   'P 1'
#
loop_
_entity.id
_entity.type
_entity.pdbx_description
1 polymer ?
#
loop_
_entity_poly.entity_id
_entity_poly.type
_entity_poly.pdbx_seq_one_letter_code
_entity_poly.pdbx_strand_id
1 'polypeptide(L)' 'MRAYLESDIGFYYTVGAFTTAVFVVALAALAVITPAGIGTRELGGLVVGFALFMIVYFVSVTVHQLEDLEEL' A
#
# COMPACT_ATOMS: atom_id res chain seq x y z
N MET A 1 22.43 8.29 10.29
CA MET A 1 21.59 8.48 9.08
C MET A 1 21.77 7.37 8.03
N ARG A 2 22.94 6.69 7.91
CA ARG A 2 23.10 5.55 6.99
C ARG A 2 22.34 4.27 7.39
N ALA A 3 22.30 3.94 8.68
CA ALA A 3 21.68 2.68 9.16
C ALA A 3 20.16 2.54 8.91
N TYR A 4 19.43 3.64 8.66
CA TYR A 4 17.99 3.58 8.35
C TYR A 4 17.69 3.41 6.85
N LEU A 5 18.67 3.67 5.98
CA LEU A 5 18.55 3.49 4.53
C LEU A 5 19.13 2.15 4.04
N GLU A 6 19.90 1.45 4.89
CA GLU A 6 20.38 0.08 4.67
C GLU A 6 19.43 -0.98 5.23
N SER A 7 18.35 -0.59 5.92
CA SER A 7 17.32 -1.52 6.37
C SER A 7 16.28 -1.67 5.26
N ASP A 8 16.35 -2.77 4.51
CA ASP A 8 15.38 -3.11 3.45
C ASP A 8 13.92 -2.99 3.94
N ILE A 9 13.69 -3.26 5.22
CA ILE A 9 12.43 -3.06 5.95
C ILE A 9 11.87 -1.63 5.82
N GLY A 10 12.69 -0.63 6.13
CA GLY A 10 12.26 0.77 6.14
C GLY A 10 11.86 1.24 4.75
N PHE A 11 12.53 0.74 3.72
CA PHE A 11 12.19 0.99 2.33
C PHE A 11 10.83 0.39 1.96
N TYR A 12 10.58 -0.89 2.29
CA TYR A 12 9.28 -1.52 2.03
C TYR A 12 8.12 -0.81 2.74
N TYR A 13 8.27 -0.44 4.01
CA TYR A 13 7.22 0.33 4.69
C TYR A 13 6.98 1.70 4.05
N THR A 14 8.04 2.37 3.60
CA THR A 14 7.92 3.66 2.90
C THR A 14 7.19 3.52 1.57
N VAL A 15 7.49 2.48 0.79
CA VAL A 15 6.81 2.18 -0.47
C VAL A 15 5.33 1.85 -0.23
N GLY A 16 5.02 1.05 0.80
CA GLY A 16 3.64 0.76 1.19
C GLY A 16 2.86 2.01 1.59
N ALA A 17 3.46 2.89 2.40
CA ALA A 17 2.87 4.16 2.82
C ALA A 17 2.66 5.11 1.62
N PHE A 18 3.66 5.23 0.75
CA PHE A 18 3.59 6.04 -0.46
C PHE A 18 2.46 5.55 -1.39
N THR A 19 2.40 4.25 -1.64
CA THR A 19 1.36 3.64 -2.49
C THR A 19 -0.03 3.90 -1.93
N THR A 20 -0.18 3.78 -0.61
CA THR A 20 -1.44 4.10 0.09
C THR A 20 -1.80 5.58 -0.05
N ALA A 21 -0.83 6.49 0.10
CA ALA A 21 -1.05 7.91 -0.06
C ALA A 21 -1.50 8.26 -1.49
N VAL A 22 -0.85 7.69 -2.51
CA VAL A 22 -1.24 7.86 -3.92
C VAL A 22 -2.67 7.38 -4.15
N PHE A 23 -3.05 6.23 -3.60
CA PHE A 23 -4.41 5.72 -3.70
C PHE A 23 -5.45 6.67 -3.07
N VAL A 24 -5.18 7.17 -1.87
CA VAL A 24 -6.06 8.14 -1.18
C VAL A 24 -6.18 9.44 -1.96
N VAL A 25 -5.07 9.97 -2.50
CA VAL A 25 -5.08 11.18 -3.34
C VAL A 25 -5.89 10.94 -4.61
N ALA A 26 -5.75 9.78 -5.25
CA ALA A 26 -6.54 9.42 -6.42
C ALA A 26 -8.04 9.36 -6.09
N LEU A 27 -8.43 8.76 -4.97
CA LEU A 27 -9.83 8.75 -4.52
C LEU A 27 -10.36 10.16 -4.25
N ALA A 28 -9.56 11.02 -3.61
CA ALA A 28 -9.93 12.41 -3.38
C ALA A 28 -10.12 13.18 -4.70
N ALA A 29 -9.21 13.01 -5.66
CA ALA A 29 -9.33 13.60 -6.99
C ALA A 29 -10.60 13.12 -7.70
N LEU A 30 -10.86 11.82 -7.65
CA LEU A 30 -12.02 11.16 -8.25
C LEU A 30 -13.35 11.72 -7.70
N ALA A 31 -13.41 11.94 -6.39
CA ALA A 31 -14.56 12.55 -5.71
C ALA A 31 -14.80 14.02 -6.15
N VAL A 32 -13.74 14.76 -6.49
CA VAL A 32 -13.84 16.15 -6.97
C VAL A 32 -14.26 16.21 -8.44
N ILE A 33 -13.71 15.34 -9.29
CA ILE A 33 -13.93 15.41 -10.75
C ILE A 33 -15.21 14.72 -11.23
N THR A 34 -15.83 13.88 -10.40
CA THR A 34 -16.98 13.05 -10.80
C THR A 34 -18.25 13.49 -10.05
N PRO A 35 -18.95 14.55 -10.51
CA PRO A 35 -20.11 15.12 -9.81
C PRO A 35 -21.34 14.20 -9.78
N ALA A 36 -21.43 13.23 -10.71
CA ALA A 36 -22.46 12.19 -10.67
C ALA A 36 -22.17 11.08 -9.63
N GLY A 37 -20.99 11.11 -9.01
CA GLY A 37 -20.52 10.11 -8.06
C GLY A 37 -20.11 8.80 -8.74
N ILE A 38 -19.47 7.94 -7.94
CA ILE A 38 -19.21 6.54 -8.27
C ILE A 38 -20.18 5.70 -7.48
N GLY A 39 -20.73 4.64 -8.09
CA GLY A 39 -21.67 3.77 -7.40
C GLY A 39 -21.04 3.16 -6.15
N THR A 40 -21.81 3.04 -5.05
CA THR A 40 -21.30 2.49 -3.77
C THR A 40 -20.64 1.12 -3.93
N ARG A 41 -21.16 0.28 -4.83
CA ARG A 41 -20.59 -1.05 -5.12
C ARG A 41 -19.23 -0.96 -5.83
N GLU A 42 -19.09 -0.04 -6.77
CA GLU A 42 -17.85 0.16 -7.53
C GLU A 42 -16.76 0.74 -6.61
N LEU A 43 -17.10 1.76 -5.82
CA LEU A 43 -16.20 2.35 -4.84
C LEU A 43 -15.81 1.33 -3.76
N GLY A 44 -16.79 0.55 -3.26
CA GLY A 44 -16.55 -0.52 -2.30
C GLY A 44 -15.60 -1.58 -2.87
N GLY A 45 -15.81 -2.02 -4.10
CA GLY A 45 -14.94 -2.96 -4.78
C GLY A 45 -13.51 -2.42 -4.95
N LEU A 46 -13.37 -1.14 -5.32
CA LEU A 46 -12.07 -0.50 -5.48
C LEU A 46 -11.29 -0.42 -4.16
N VAL A 47 -11.94 0.02 -3.08
CA VAL A 47 -11.33 0.13 -1.74
C VAL A 47 -10.97 -1.25 -1.19
N VAL A 48 -11.87 -2.22 -1.29
CA VAL A 48 -11.61 -3.59 -0.83
C VAL A 48 -10.50 -4.24 -1.65
N GLY A 49 -10.51 -4.09 -2.97
CA GLY A 49 -9.47 -4.63 -3.84
C GLY A 49 -8.09 -4.05 -3.51
N PHE A 50 -8.02 -2.73 -3.28
CA PHE A 50 -6.79 -2.08 -2.85
C PHE A 50 -6.32 -2.57 -1.47
N ALA A 51 -7.23 -2.72 -0.51
CA ALA A 51 -6.90 -3.23 0.81
C ALA A 51 -6.35 -4.67 0.75
N LEU A 52 -6.97 -5.55 -0.05
CA LEU A 52 -6.49 -6.91 -0.28
C LEU A 52 -5.10 -6.92 -0.92
N PHE A 53 -4.88 -6.06 -1.92
CA PHE A 53 -3.57 -5.88 -2.53
C PHE A 53 -2.51 -5.47 -1.49
N MET A 54 -2.82 -4.49 -0.63
CA MET A 54 -1.91 -4.04 0.42
C MET A 54 -1.62 -5.14 1.45
N ILE A 55 -2.62 -5.98 1.78
CA ILE A 55 -2.40 -7.14 2.65
C ILE A 55 -1.39 -8.09 2.03
N VAL A 56 -1.57 -8.46 0.75
CA VAL A 56 -0.62 -9.34 0.05
C VAL A 56 0.78 -8.72 0.03
N TYR A 57 0.87 -7.42 -0.26
CA TYR A 57 2.14 -6.70 -0.22
C TYR A 57 2.85 -6.83 1.14
N PHE A 58 2.15 -6.55 2.25
CA PHE A 58 2.74 -6.66 3.58
C PHE A 58 3.08 -8.10 3.98
N VAL A 59 2.29 -9.07 3.55
CA VAL A 59 2.61 -10.50 3.75
C VAL A 59 3.90 -10.84 3.02
N SER A 60 4.07 -10.42 1.76
CA SER A 60 5.32 -10.64 1.01
C SER A 60 6.53 -10.00 1.69
N VAL A 61 6.39 -8.77 2.18
CA VAL A 61 7.46 -8.10 2.95
C VAL A 61 7.79 -8.89 4.23
N THR A 62 6.77 -9.38 4.93
CA THR A 62 6.96 -10.17 6.16
C THR A 62 7.67 -11.49 5.86
N VAL A 63 7.31 -12.18 4.77
CA VAL A 63 7.97 -13.43 4.36
C VAL A 63 9.42 -13.18 4.04
N HIS A 64 9.73 -12.16 3.24
CA HIS A 64 11.10 -11.80 2.90
C HIS A 64 11.94 -11.50 4.16
N GLN A 65 11.35 -10.83 5.15
CA GLN A 65 11.99 -10.59 6.44
C GLN A 65 12.24 -11.85 7.27
N LEU A 66 11.35 -12.84 7.19
CA LEU A 66 11.57 -14.12 7.86
C LEU A 66 12.68 -14.93 7.20
N GLU A 67 12.76 -14.91 5.86
CA GLU A 67 13.84 -15.54 5.10
C GLU A 67 15.21 -14.95 5.47
N ASP A 68 15.33 -13.61 5.50
CA ASP A 68 16.57 -12.93 5.88
C ASP A 68 17.05 -13.29 7.32
N LEU A 69 16.11 -13.59 8.23
CA LEU A 69 16.42 -13.98 9.61
C LEU A 69 16.83 -15.44 9.75
N GLU A 70 16.36 -16.35 8.88
CA GLU A 70 16.76 -17.77 8.87
C GLU A 70 18.15 -17.99 8.27
N GLU A 71 18.63 -17.08 7.42
CA GLU A 71 19.96 -17.15 6.79
C GLU A 71 21.12 -16.63 7.67
N LEU A 72 20.83 -16.06 8.85
CA LEU A 72 21.80 -15.50 9.82
C LEU A 72 22.15 -16.48 10.96
#